data_AF-A0A925UGU0-F1
#
_entry.id   AF-A0A925UGU0-F1
#
_cell.length_a   1.000
_cell.length_b   1.000
_cell.length_c   1.000
_cell.angle_alpha   90.00
_cell.angle_beta   90.00
_cell.angle_gamma   90.00
#
_symmetry.space_group_name_H-M   'P 1'
#
loop_
_entity.id
_entity.type
_entity.pdbx_description
1 polymer ?
#
loop_
_entity_poly.entity_id
_entity_poly.type
_entity_poly.pdbx_seq_one_letter_code
_entity_poly.pdbx_strand_id
1 'polypeptide(L)'
;MVPHLITALNGPINELEQRILESLPAIERWFRLEWMEHTPPFYTSVDVRNAGFKLAPVDTNLFPGGFNNLTVEMLPLAVQAAMAAIEKICPEAKNLLLIPERHTRNTFYLANVQRLMQIFQTAGLNVRLGSLDDAITQPTEIALPDGSSLTLEPLLRTRGRLGLKNFDPCTILLNNDLSAGTPKVLQRLHEQYLLPPLHAGWAVRRKTNHFHAYEEVAKKFAKLLGMDPWLINPMFA
;
A
#
# COMPACT_ATOMS: atom_id res chain seq x y z
N MET A 1 -3.40 27.78 -1.90
CA MET A 1 -4.86 27.58 -2.02
C MET A 1 -5.13 26.11 -1.73
N VAL A 2 -6.10 25.80 -0.88
CA VAL A 2 -6.50 24.41 -0.55
C VAL A 2 -7.92 24.14 -1.04
N PRO A 3 -8.32 22.88 -1.28
CA PRO A 3 -9.69 22.57 -1.66
C PRO A 3 -10.69 22.97 -0.56
N HIS A 4 -11.81 23.59 -0.96
CA HIS A 4 -12.94 23.92 -0.09
C HIS A 4 -14.21 23.25 -0.61
N LEU A 5 -15.08 22.82 0.30
CA LEU A 5 -16.40 22.28 -0.06
C LEU A 5 -17.27 23.40 -0.64
N ILE A 6 -17.79 23.16 -1.85
CA ILE A 6 -18.77 24.04 -2.51
C ILE A 6 -20.15 23.44 -2.31
N THR A 7 -20.61 23.38 -1.06
CA THR A 7 -21.94 22.91 -0.68
C THR A 7 -22.43 23.66 0.56
N ALA A 8 -23.73 23.92 0.62
CA ALA A 8 -24.39 24.45 1.81
C ALA A 8 -24.75 23.36 2.84
N LEU A 9 -24.68 22.08 2.44
CA LEU A 9 -25.13 20.95 3.23
C LEU A 9 -23.94 20.25 3.90
N ASN A 10 -23.73 20.57 5.17
CA ASN A 10 -22.64 20.03 6.01
C ASN A 10 -23.15 19.38 7.32
N GLY A 11 -24.47 19.23 7.50
CA GLY A 11 -25.05 18.71 8.75
C GLY A 11 -24.54 17.29 9.12
N PRO A 12 -24.75 16.28 8.26
CA PRO A 12 -24.35 14.90 8.58
C PRO A 12 -22.83 14.72 8.75
N ILE A 13 -22.00 15.47 8.01
CA ILE A 13 -20.55 15.38 8.17
C ILE A 13 -20.09 16.01 9.49
N ASN A 14 -20.70 17.10 9.92
CA ASN A 14 -20.42 17.73 11.21
C ASN A 14 -20.81 16.79 12.37
N GLU A 15 -21.92 16.07 12.24
CA GLU A 15 -22.32 15.06 13.25
C GLU A 15 -21.32 13.90 13.28
N LEU A 16 -20.91 13.39 12.12
CA LEU A 16 -19.87 12.34 12.03
C LEU A 16 -18.57 12.80 12.68
N GLU A 17 -18.11 14.01 12.37
CA GLU A 17 -16.91 14.60 12.94
C GLU A 17 -17.02 14.74 14.47
N GLN A 18 -18.13 15.29 14.96
CA GLN A 18 -18.38 15.43 16.39
C GLN A 18 -18.31 14.08 17.11
N ARG A 19 -18.98 13.04 16.58
CA ARG A 19 -18.97 11.70 17.18
C ARG A 19 -17.57 11.08 17.20
N ILE A 20 -16.78 11.30 16.14
CA ILE A 20 -15.38 10.85 16.08
C ILE A 20 -14.55 11.54 17.16
N LEU A 21 -14.66 12.87 17.29
CA LEU A 21 -13.90 13.65 18.26
C LEU A 21 -14.27 13.28 19.71
N GLU A 22 -15.55 13.12 20.01
CA GLU A 22 -16.04 12.74 21.34
C GLU A 22 -15.66 11.30 21.73
N SER A 23 -15.45 10.42 20.74
CA SER A 23 -15.18 8.99 20.96
C SER A 23 -13.73 8.58 20.71
N LEU A 24 -12.80 9.52 20.58
CA LEU A 24 -11.42 9.26 20.14
C LEU A 24 -10.72 8.14 20.95
N PRO A 25 -10.74 8.10 22.30
CA PRO A 25 -10.09 7.02 23.04
C PRO A 25 -10.72 5.64 22.78
N ALA A 26 -12.03 5.59 22.56
CA ALA A 26 -12.76 4.37 22.26
C ALA A 26 -12.43 3.85 20.85
N ILE A 27 -12.34 4.75 19.86
CA ILE A 27 -11.93 4.45 18.49
C ILE A 27 -10.52 3.88 18.47
N GLU A 28 -9.57 4.54 19.12
CA GLU A 28 -8.17 4.10 19.19
C GLU A 28 -8.03 2.74 19.87
N ARG A 29 -8.80 2.50 20.94
CA ARG A 29 -8.85 1.17 21.59
C ARG A 29 -9.44 0.13 20.65
N TRP A 30 -10.51 0.44 19.93
CA TRP A 30 -11.16 -0.47 19.01
C TRP A 30 -10.18 -0.89 17.89
N PHE A 31 -9.50 0.06 17.24
CA PHE A 31 -8.50 -0.25 16.22
C PHE A 31 -7.37 -1.14 16.77
N ARG A 32 -6.83 -0.84 17.96
CA ARG A 32 -5.79 -1.70 18.57
C ARG A 32 -6.25 -3.15 18.74
N LEU A 33 -7.50 -3.38 19.13
CA LEU A 33 -8.06 -4.73 19.29
C LEU A 33 -8.26 -5.42 17.93
N GLU A 34 -8.80 -4.70 16.93
CA GLU A 34 -8.95 -5.24 15.57
C GLU A 34 -7.58 -5.62 14.97
N TRP A 35 -6.52 -4.86 15.23
CA TRP A 35 -5.16 -5.18 14.77
C TRP A 35 -4.47 -6.32 15.54
N MET A 36 -5.03 -6.76 16.67
CA MET A 36 -4.59 -7.99 17.35
C MET A 36 -5.16 -9.24 16.65
N GLU A 37 -6.37 -9.14 16.09
CA GLU A 37 -7.03 -10.23 15.38
C GLU A 37 -6.69 -10.25 13.88
N HIS A 38 -6.36 -9.09 13.31
CA HIS A 38 -6.13 -8.91 11.89
C HIS A 38 -4.76 -8.27 11.61
N THR A 39 -3.98 -8.90 10.73
CA THR A 39 -2.69 -8.34 10.29
C THR A 39 -2.94 -7.27 9.22
N PRO A 40 -2.53 -6.00 9.45
CA PRO A 40 -2.64 -4.96 8.44
C PRO A 40 -1.72 -5.27 7.24
N PRO A 41 -2.05 -4.80 6.03
CA PRO A 41 -1.14 -4.90 4.89
C PRO A 41 0.13 -4.09 5.17
N PHE A 42 1.23 -4.45 4.49
CA PHE A 42 2.50 -3.74 4.62
C PHE A 42 2.38 -2.25 4.28
N TYR A 43 1.61 -1.93 3.24
CA TYR A 43 1.20 -0.59 2.88
C TYR A 43 -0.16 -0.61 2.17
N THR A 44 -0.81 0.54 2.08
CA THR A 44 -2.04 0.72 1.29
C THR A 44 -2.30 2.21 1.09
N SER A 45 -3.02 2.57 0.04
CA SER A 45 -3.70 3.87 -0.05
C SER A 45 -5.21 3.65 -0.13
N VAL A 46 -5.98 4.64 0.33
CA VAL A 46 -7.45 4.63 0.28
C VAL A 46 -7.90 5.97 -0.26
N ASP A 47 -8.64 5.94 -1.37
CA ASP A 47 -9.27 7.12 -1.93
C ASP A 47 -10.59 7.36 -1.19
N VAL A 48 -10.79 8.58 -0.69
CA VAL A 48 -11.99 8.97 0.06
C VAL A 48 -12.68 10.11 -0.66
N ARG A 49 -14.02 10.10 -0.68
CA ARG A 49 -14.83 11.22 -1.18
C ARG A 49 -15.65 11.81 -0.06
N ASN A 50 -15.57 13.14 0.09
CA ASN A 50 -16.41 13.93 0.97
C ASN A 50 -17.50 14.62 0.14
N ALA A 51 -18.76 14.25 0.38
CA ALA A 51 -19.93 14.82 -0.27
C ALA A 51 -20.70 15.84 0.59
N GLY A 52 -20.19 16.20 1.77
CA GLY A 52 -20.89 17.05 2.77
C GLY A 52 -21.97 16.33 3.58
N PHE A 53 -22.63 15.33 2.99
CA PHE A 53 -23.56 14.42 3.69
C PHE A 53 -23.03 13.00 3.89
N LYS A 54 -21.87 12.66 3.31
CA LYS A 54 -21.28 11.33 3.34
C LYS A 54 -19.76 11.42 3.16
N LEU A 55 -19.02 10.60 3.89
CA LEU A 55 -17.56 10.48 3.79
C LEU A 55 -17.19 9.01 3.68
N ALA A 56 -16.94 8.55 2.45
CA ALA A 56 -16.78 7.12 2.18
C ALA A 56 -15.53 6.83 1.34
N PRO A 57 -14.87 5.68 1.58
CA PRO A 57 -13.84 5.20 0.70
C PRO A 57 -14.45 4.76 -0.64
N VAL A 58 -13.74 5.04 -1.72
CA VAL A 58 -14.16 4.68 -3.09
C VAL A 58 -13.15 3.78 -3.79
N ASP A 59 -11.90 3.73 -3.32
CA ASP A 59 -10.90 2.78 -3.77
C ASP A 59 -9.95 2.40 -2.62
N THR A 60 -9.43 1.18 -2.66
CA THR A 60 -8.38 0.70 -1.75
C THR A 60 -7.33 0.01 -2.61
N ASN A 61 -6.14 0.60 -2.64
CA ASN A 61 -5.03 0.11 -3.44
C ASN A 61 -3.93 -0.46 -2.55
N LEU A 62 -3.68 -1.76 -2.67
CA LEU A 62 -2.60 -2.48 -1.99
C LEU A 62 -1.23 -2.33 -2.67
N PHE A 63 -1.17 -1.60 -3.79
CA PHE A 63 0.03 -1.29 -4.56
C PHE A 63 0.12 0.23 -4.81
N PRO A 64 0.14 1.06 -3.76
CA PRO A 64 0.11 2.52 -3.90
C PRO A 64 1.29 3.03 -4.74
N GLY A 65 0.99 3.83 -5.78
CA GLY A 65 1.97 4.33 -6.75
C GLY A 65 2.24 5.84 -6.66
N GLY A 66 1.96 6.45 -5.51
CA GLY A 66 1.99 7.91 -5.32
C GLY A 66 2.87 8.39 -4.16
N PHE A 67 3.87 7.62 -3.73
CA PHE A 67 4.73 8.01 -2.59
C PHE A 67 5.50 9.30 -2.83
N ASN A 68 5.79 9.64 -4.09
CA ASN A 68 6.40 10.91 -4.49
C ASN A 68 5.54 12.14 -4.14
N ASN A 69 4.24 11.95 -3.88
CA ASN A 69 3.33 13.02 -3.46
C ASN A 69 3.41 13.30 -1.95
N LEU A 70 4.09 12.45 -1.17
CA LEU A 70 4.36 12.73 0.25
C LEU A 70 5.35 13.89 0.38
N THR A 71 5.01 14.85 1.23
CA THR A 71 5.88 15.99 1.50
C THR A 71 7.14 15.56 2.26
N VAL A 72 8.17 16.40 2.25
CA VAL A 72 9.45 16.09 2.92
C VAL A 72 9.23 15.95 4.43
N GLU A 73 8.33 16.74 5.00
CA GLU A 73 7.99 16.74 6.43
C GLU A 73 7.29 15.44 6.87
N MET A 74 6.66 14.72 5.94
CA MET A 74 6.02 13.43 6.21
C MET A 74 7.01 12.25 6.20
N LEU A 75 8.23 12.44 5.66
CA LEU A 75 9.21 11.36 5.50
C LEU A 75 9.63 10.70 6.81
N PRO A 76 9.92 11.42 7.91
CA PRO A 76 10.31 10.78 9.17
C PRO A 76 9.24 9.81 9.67
N LEU A 77 7.96 10.19 9.56
CA LEU A 77 6.85 9.34 9.97
C LEU A 77 6.68 8.13 9.02
N ALA A 78 6.85 8.33 7.71
CA ALA A 78 6.80 7.24 6.74
C ALA A 78 7.92 6.21 6.97
N VAL A 79 9.14 6.66 7.30
CA VAL A 79 10.27 5.79 7.67
C VAL A 79 9.96 5.02 8.95
N GLN A 80 9.47 5.69 10.00
CA GLN A 80 9.10 5.02 11.24
C GLN A 80 8.01 3.96 11.04
N ALA A 81 6.98 4.28 10.23
CA ALA A 81 5.93 3.33 9.90
C ALA A 81 6.48 2.13 9.10
N ALA A 82 7.40 2.36 8.16
CA ALA A 82 8.06 1.29 7.43
C ALA A 82 8.88 0.38 8.36
N MET A 83 9.66 0.94 9.30
CA MET A 83 10.40 0.16 10.30
C MET A 83 9.47 -0.75 11.11
N ALA A 84 8.39 -0.20 11.65
CA ALA A 84 7.41 -0.98 12.41
C ALA A 84 6.74 -2.10 11.58
N ALA A 85 6.46 -1.82 10.30
CA ALA A 85 5.91 -2.82 9.39
C ALA A 85 6.91 -3.95 9.08
N ILE A 86 8.19 -3.61 8.90
CA ILE A 86 9.26 -4.58 8.65
C ILE A 86 9.50 -5.45 9.89
N GLU A 87 9.60 -4.86 11.08
CA GLU A 87 9.80 -5.58 12.34
C GLU A 87 8.71 -6.62 12.61
N LYS A 88 7.46 -6.30 12.26
CA LYS A 88 6.32 -7.22 12.41
C LYS A 88 6.36 -8.40 11.43
N ILE A 89 6.94 -8.22 10.24
CA ILE A 89 6.93 -9.24 9.17
C ILE A 89 8.22 -10.06 9.16
N CYS A 90 9.37 -9.40 9.16
CA CYS A 90 10.68 -10.01 9.08
C CYS A 90 11.71 -9.10 9.81
N PRO A 91 11.87 -9.24 11.14
CA PRO A 91 12.74 -8.39 11.93
C PRO A 91 14.23 -8.55 11.58
N GLU A 92 14.61 -9.68 10.96
CA GLU A 92 15.97 -9.94 10.50
C GLU A 92 16.21 -9.50 9.04
N ALA A 93 15.23 -8.86 8.39
CA ALA A 93 15.34 -8.45 7.00
C ALA A 93 16.48 -7.45 6.81
N LYS A 94 17.52 -7.88 6.08
CA LYS A 94 18.60 -6.99 5.61
C LYS A 94 18.36 -6.51 4.19
N ASN A 95 17.82 -7.38 3.35
CA ASN A 95 17.65 -7.18 1.92
C ASN A 95 16.15 -7.18 1.57
N LEU A 96 15.70 -6.15 0.85
CA LEU A 96 14.36 -6.04 0.29
C LEU A 96 14.43 -5.94 -1.23
N LEU A 97 13.72 -6.84 -1.91
CA LEU A 97 13.55 -6.78 -3.36
C LEU A 97 12.25 -6.05 -3.67
N LEU A 98 12.35 -4.89 -4.31
CA LEU A 98 11.20 -4.13 -4.77
C LEU A 98 10.95 -4.44 -6.25
N ILE A 99 9.74 -4.86 -6.59
CA ILE A 99 9.32 -5.19 -7.95
C ILE A 99 8.34 -4.10 -8.42
N PRO A 100 8.75 -3.20 -9.35
CA PRO A 100 7.90 -2.14 -9.86
C PRO A 100 6.97 -2.62 -10.99
N GLU A 101 6.13 -1.71 -11.47
CA GLU A 101 5.29 -1.89 -12.65
C GLU A 101 6.12 -2.17 -13.91
N ARG A 102 5.54 -2.93 -14.84
CA ARG A 102 6.19 -3.26 -16.12
C ARG A 102 6.21 -2.04 -17.04
N HIS A 103 7.30 -1.88 -17.80
CA HIS A 103 7.41 -0.98 -18.95
C HIS A 103 6.89 0.46 -18.75
N THR A 104 7.23 1.09 -17.63
CA THR A 104 6.75 2.45 -17.36
C THR A 104 7.75 3.52 -17.83
N ARG A 105 7.33 4.33 -18.81
CA ARG A 105 7.98 5.61 -19.14
C ARG A 105 7.38 6.77 -18.33
N ASN A 106 6.48 6.47 -17.40
CA ASN A 106 5.83 7.48 -16.58
C ASN A 106 6.81 7.98 -15.52
N THR A 107 7.30 9.21 -15.71
CA THR A 107 8.25 9.87 -14.83
C THR A 107 7.74 10.02 -13.40
N PHE A 108 6.43 10.24 -13.20
CA PHE A 108 5.84 10.32 -11.85
C PHE A 108 5.89 8.97 -11.14
N TYR A 109 5.63 7.88 -11.85
CA TYR A 109 5.72 6.54 -11.27
C TYR A 109 7.17 6.19 -10.91
N LEU A 110 8.13 6.56 -11.76
CA LEU A 110 9.55 6.37 -11.45
C LEU A 110 9.97 7.19 -10.22
N ALA A 111 9.49 8.43 -10.08
CA ALA A 111 9.70 9.22 -8.88
C ALA A 111 9.06 8.56 -7.64
N ASN A 112 7.91 7.91 -7.79
CA ASN A 112 7.30 7.09 -6.73
C ASN A 112 8.21 5.93 -6.30
N VAL A 113 8.77 5.18 -7.26
CA VAL A 113 9.69 4.07 -6.97
C VAL A 113 10.94 4.57 -6.27
N GLN A 114 11.53 5.67 -6.75
CA GLN A 114 12.68 6.32 -6.13
C GLN A 114 12.37 6.73 -4.68
N ARG A 115 11.20 7.33 -4.43
CA ARG A 115 10.78 7.73 -3.09
C ARG A 115 10.55 6.54 -2.17
N LEU A 116 9.97 5.44 -2.68
CA LEU A 116 9.84 4.19 -1.93
C LEU A 116 11.20 3.62 -1.54
N MET A 117 12.15 3.56 -2.48
CA MET A 117 13.52 3.12 -2.20
C MET A 117 14.17 3.98 -1.11
N GLN A 118 14.04 5.30 -1.20
CA GLN A 118 14.57 6.22 -0.19
C GLN A 118 14.00 5.93 1.21
N ILE A 119 12.68 5.73 1.32
CA ILE A 119 12.02 5.43 2.60
C ILE A 119 12.58 4.15 3.21
N PHE A 120 12.64 3.05 2.43
CA PHE A 120 13.10 1.76 2.94
C PHE A 120 14.61 1.72 3.20
N GLN A 121 15.42 2.41 2.41
CA GLN A 121 16.85 2.56 2.67
C GLN A 121 17.11 3.34 3.96
N THR A 122 16.36 4.41 4.19
CA THR A 122 16.42 5.19 5.44
C THR A 122 15.93 4.36 6.64
N ALA A 123 14.98 3.44 6.42
CA ALA A 123 14.54 2.46 7.42
C ALA A 123 15.57 1.35 7.70
N GLY A 124 16.76 1.39 7.07
CA GLY A 124 17.86 0.46 7.33
C GLY A 124 17.91 -0.77 6.43
N LEU A 125 17.11 -0.82 5.36
CA LEU A 125 17.11 -1.94 4.40
C LEU A 125 18.04 -1.70 3.21
N ASN A 126 18.69 -2.76 2.75
CA ASN A 126 19.33 -2.79 1.44
C ASN A 126 18.27 -3.11 0.37
N VAL A 127 17.89 -2.11 -0.42
CA VAL A 127 16.80 -2.20 -1.40
C VAL A 127 17.36 -2.24 -2.82
N ARG A 128 16.91 -3.23 -3.61
CA ARG A 128 17.22 -3.31 -5.05
C ARG A 128 15.96 -3.58 -5.87
N LEU A 129 15.99 -3.18 -7.13
CA LEU A 129 14.85 -3.31 -8.05
C LEU A 129 14.97 -4.55 -8.93
N GLY A 130 13.94 -5.40 -8.90
CA GLY A 130 13.82 -6.55 -9.80
C GLY A 130 12.76 -6.31 -10.85
N SER A 131 13.10 -6.52 -12.11
CA SER A 131 12.16 -6.36 -13.22
C SER A 131 11.43 -7.66 -13.56
N LEU A 132 10.11 -7.58 -13.76
CA LEU A 132 9.30 -8.65 -14.35
C LEU A 132 9.30 -8.61 -15.89
N ASP A 133 10.05 -7.70 -16.49
CA ASP A 133 10.22 -7.57 -17.95
C ASP A 133 11.36 -8.49 -18.43
N ASP A 134 11.00 -9.48 -19.25
CA ASP A 134 11.94 -10.46 -19.82
C ASP A 134 12.94 -9.81 -20.81
N ALA A 135 12.69 -8.59 -21.29
CA ALA A 135 13.63 -7.85 -22.12
C ALA A 135 14.82 -7.29 -21.33
N ILE A 136 14.70 -7.14 -20.00
CA ILE A 136 15.80 -6.71 -19.14
C ILE A 136 16.62 -7.94 -18.76
N THR A 137 17.67 -8.24 -19.55
CA THR A 137 18.56 -9.39 -19.32
C THR A 137 19.84 -9.02 -18.55
N GLN A 138 20.08 -7.73 -18.32
CA GLN A 138 21.22 -7.19 -17.60
C GLN A 138 20.80 -5.93 -16.81
N PRO A 139 21.54 -5.54 -15.76
CA PRO A 139 21.29 -4.29 -15.05
C PRO A 139 21.17 -3.12 -16.03
N THR A 140 20.03 -2.45 -15.99
CA THR A 140 19.67 -1.37 -16.93
C THR A 140 19.35 -0.12 -16.12
N GLU A 141 20.09 0.95 -16.38
CA GLU A 141 19.84 2.24 -15.76
C GLU A 141 18.72 3.00 -16.46
N ILE A 142 17.85 3.61 -15.66
CA ILE A 142 16.79 4.50 -16.09
C ILE A 142 17.08 5.87 -15.51
N ALA A 143 17.32 6.85 -16.38
CA ALA A 143 17.51 8.23 -15.98
C ALA A 143 16.18 8.85 -15.52
N LEU A 144 16.23 9.59 -14.43
CA LEU A 144 15.10 10.33 -13.87
C LEU A 144 15.18 11.82 -14.25
N PRO A 145 14.06 12.56 -14.27
CA PRO A 145 14.06 13.97 -14.62
C PRO A 145 14.87 14.88 -13.67
N ASP A 146 15.11 14.43 -12.44
CA ASP A 146 15.89 15.14 -11.42
C ASP A 146 17.42 14.93 -11.58
N GLY A 147 17.85 14.19 -12.60
CA GLY A 147 19.25 13.88 -12.88
C GLY A 147 19.79 12.65 -12.16
N SER A 148 18.99 12.01 -11.29
CA SER A 148 19.35 10.73 -10.69
C SER A 148 19.00 9.55 -11.61
N SER A 149 19.31 8.32 -11.18
CA SER A 149 18.99 7.10 -11.93
C SER A 149 18.46 5.99 -11.03
N LEU A 150 17.67 5.09 -11.63
CA LEU A 150 17.24 3.83 -11.03
C LEU A 150 17.86 2.68 -11.83
N THR A 151 18.39 1.67 -11.14
CA THR A 151 18.91 0.46 -11.79
C THR A 151 17.88 -0.66 -11.67
N LEU A 152 17.31 -1.08 -12.80
CA LEU A 152 16.47 -2.27 -12.88
C LEU A 152 17.31 -3.49 -13.22
N GLU A 153 17.05 -4.60 -12.54
CA GLU A 153 17.84 -5.82 -12.71
C GLU A 153 16.98 -7.03 -13.08
N PRO A 154 17.52 -7.97 -13.88
CA PRO A 154 16.84 -9.23 -14.17
C PRO A 154 16.61 -10.02 -12.89
N LEU A 155 15.38 -10.49 -12.71
CA LEU A 155 15.04 -11.42 -11.65
C LEU A 155 15.71 -12.79 -11.87
N LEU A 156 16.32 -13.32 -10.82
CA LEU A 156 16.97 -14.64 -10.82
C LEU A 156 16.26 -15.55 -9.83
N ARG A 157 15.80 -16.72 -10.32
CA ARG A 157 15.19 -17.73 -9.48
C ARG A 157 16.13 -18.91 -9.27
N THR A 158 16.54 -19.13 -8.03
CA THR A 158 17.51 -20.19 -7.67
C THR A 158 16.95 -21.00 -6.50
N ARG A 159 16.85 -22.33 -6.68
CA ARG A 159 16.39 -23.27 -5.63
C ARG A 159 15.07 -22.86 -4.95
N GLY A 160 14.13 -22.30 -5.71
CA GLY A 160 12.82 -21.89 -5.18
C GLY A 160 12.75 -20.48 -4.59
N ARG A 161 13.89 -19.79 -4.43
CA ARG A 161 13.99 -18.40 -3.99
C ARG A 161 14.14 -17.45 -5.18
N LEU A 162 13.66 -16.23 -5.02
CA LEU A 162 13.73 -15.15 -6.00
C LEU A 162 14.64 -14.02 -5.50
N GLY A 163 15.64 -13.66 -6.29
CA GLY A 163 16.59 -12.62 -5.95
C GLY A 163 17.19 -11.97 -7.19
N LEU A 164 18.34 -11.33 -7.01
CA LEU A 164 19.14 -10.73 -8.09
C LEU A 164 20.56 -11.29 -8.02
N LYS A 165 21.43 -10.84 -8.92
CA LYS A 165 22.85 -11.24 -8.89
C LYS A 165 23.48 -10.82 -7.56
N ASN A 166 23.97 -11.82 -6.82
CA ASN A 166 24.57 -11.67 -5.49
C ASN A 166 23.65 -10.98 -4.46
N PHE A 167 22.34 -11.18 -4.59
CA PHE A 167 21.35 -10.57 -3.69
C PHE A 167 20.20 -11.53 -3.44
N ASP A 168 20.12 -12.00 -2.19
CA ASP A 168 19.07 -12.87 -1.70
C ASP A 168 18.22 -12.10 -0.67
N PRO A 169 16.98 -11.71 -1.01
CA PRO A 169 16.08 -11.00 -0.12
C PRO A 169 15.29 -11.95 0.77
N CYS A 170 14.99 -11.52 2.00
CA CYS A 170 13.99 -12.20 2.84
C CYS A 170 12.56 -11.76 2.48
N THR A 171 12.43 -10.52 2.00
CA THR A 171 11.16 -9.86 1.70
C THR A 171 11.16 -9.33 0.28
N ILE A 172 10.09 -9.61 -0.43
CA ILE A 172 9.81 -9.15 -1.78
C ILE A 172 8.57 -8.27 -1.71
N LEU A 173 8.73 -6.99 -2.03
CA LEU A 173 7.65 -6.02 -2.07
C LEU A 173 7.24 -5.78 -3.52
N LEU A 174 5.98 -6.03 -3.82
CA LEU A 174 5.36 -5.74 -5.10
C LEU A 174 4.82 -4.31 -5.06
N ASN A 175 5.32 -3.44 -5.93
CA ASN A 175 4.65 -2.20 -6.32
C ASN A 175 4.05 -2.34 -7.73
N ASN A 176 3.60 -3.56 -8.04
CA ASN A 176 2.98 -3.97 -9.29
C ASN A 176 1.67 -4.69 -8.95
N ASP A 177 0.55 -4.25 -9.52
CA ASP A 177 -0.78 -4.78 -9.17
C ASP A 177 -1.08 -6.19 -9.73
N LEU A 178 -0.20 -6.69 -10.61
CA LEU A 178 -0.30 -7.96 -11.31
C LEU A 178 -1.64 -8.12 -12.06
N SER A 179 -2.19 -7.03 -12.58
CA SER A 179 -3.46 -6.98 -13.32
C SER A 179 -3.47 -7.88 -14.56
N ALA A 180 -2.31 -8.09 -15.20
CA ALA A 180 -2.12 -9.03 -16.31
C ALA A 180 -2.04 -10.51 -15.88
N GLY A 181 -2.21 -10.80 -14.58
CA GLY A 181 -2.08 -12.13 -13.99
C GLY A 181 -0.74 -12.34 -13.29
N THR A 182 -0.68 -13.35 -12.42
CA THR A 182 0.51 -13.63 -11.59
C THR A 182 1.60 -14.38 -12.36
N PRO A 183 2.78 -13.79 -12.58
CA PRO A 183 3.90 -14.45 -13.26
C PRO A 183 4.37 -15.70 -12.52
N LYS A 184 4.79 -16.73 -13.27
CA LYS A 184 5.27 -18.01 -12.71
C LYS A 184 6.45 -17.83 -11.76
N VAL A 185 7.30 -16.81 -11.99
CA VAL A 185 8.46 -16.52 -11.14
C VAL A 185 8.06 -16.15 -9.70
N LEU A 186 6.88 -15.58 -9.49
CA LEU A 186 6.35 -15.20 -8.17
C LEU A 186 5.58 -16.32 -7.46
N GLN A 187 5.26 -17.41 -8.17
CA GLN A 187 4.49 -18.51 -7.59
C GLN A 187 5.38 -19.45 -6.77
N ARG A 188 4.85 -20.01 -5.68
CA ARG A 188 5.53 -21.02 -4.82
C ARG A 188 6.83 -20.49 -4.20
N LEU A 189 6.82 -19.24 -3.74
CA LEU A 189 7.87 -18.68 -2.90
C LEU A 189 7.49 -18.99 -1.44
N HIS A 190 8.04 -20.07 -0.88
CA HIS A 190 7.70 -20.53 0.47
C HIS A 190 8.66 -20.00 1.55
N GLU A 191 9.86 -19.58 1.14
CA GLU A 191 10.93 -19.15 2.04
C GLU A 191 11.14 -17.63 2.07
N GLN A 192 10.29 -16.88 1.36
CA GLN A 192 10.38 -15.43 1.23
C GLN A 192 9.00 -14.83 1.39
N TYR A 193 8.93 -13.69 2.07
CA TYR A 193 7.69 -12.96 2.22
C TYR A 193 7.40 -12.18 0.95
N LEU A 194 6.31 -12.52 0.27
CA LEU A 194 5.81 -11.76 -0.88
C LEU A 194 4.66 -10.85 -0.41
N LEU A 195 4.87 -9.54 -0.52
CA LEU A 195 4.00 -8.51 0.03
C LEU A 195 3.48 -7.57 -1.07
N PRO A 196 2.19 -7.24 -1.11
CA PRO A 196 1.11 -7.99 -0.45
C PRO A 196 1.03 -9.45 -0.97
N PRO A 197 0.38 -10.36 -0.23
CA PRO A 197 0.22 -11.75 -0.67
C PRO A 197 -0.54 -11.84 -2.01
N LEU A 198 -0.16 -12.80 -2.87
CA LEU A 198 -0.75 -12.95 -4.21
C LEU A 198 -2.27 -13.17 -4.23
N HIS A 199 -2.83 -13.78 -3.19
CA HIS A 199 -4.29 -13.96 -3.09
C HIS A 199 -5.04 -12.63 -2.87
N ALA A 200 -4.34 -11.59 -2.43
CA ALA A 200 -4.85 -10.22 -2.35
C ALA A 200 -4.62 -9.42 -3.65
N GLY A 201 -3.95 -10.01 -4.65
CA GLY A 201 -3.67 -9.39 -5.94
C GLY A 201 -4.92 -9.20 -6.81
N TRP A 202 -4.84 -8.27 -7.77
CA TRP A 202 -5.99 -7.85 -8.59
C TRP A 202 -6.63 -8.99 -9.38
N ALA A 203 -5.81 -9.91 -9.89
CA ALA A 203 -6.27 -11.05 -10.71
C ALA A 203 -7.14 -12.06 -9.94
N VAL A 204 -7.11 -12.07 -8.61
CA VAL A 204 -7.79 -13.06 -7.76
C VAL A 204 -8.89 -12.42 -6.91
N ARG A 205 -8.75 -11.15 -6.53
CA ARG A 205 -9.69 -10.44 -5.67
C ARG A 205 -11.03 -10.21 -6.38
N ARG A 206 -12.13 -10.65 -5.77
CA ARG A 206 -13.48 -10.22 -6.16
C ARG A 206 -13.84 -8.91 -5.45
N LYS A 207 -14.24 -7.90 -6.21
CA LYS A 207 -14.68 -6.60 -5.66
C LYS A 207 -15.85 -6.73 -4.69
N THR A 208 -16.79 -7.62 -4.98
CA THR A 208 -17.95 -7.91 -4.11
C THR A 208 -17.51 -8.36 -2.71
N ASN A 209 -16.53 -9.27 -2.61
CA ASN A 209 -16.02 -9.71 -1.32
C ASN A 209 -15.40 -8.56 -0.51
N HIS A 210 -14.73 -7.62 -1.18
CA HIS A 210 -14.20 -6.45 -0.51
C HIS A 210 -15.32 -5.53 0.02
N PHE A 211 -16.36 -5.28 -0.78
CA PHE A 211 -17.47 -4.46 -0.32
C PHE A 211 -18.24 -5.11 0.83
N HIS A 212 -18.44 -6.44 0.80
CA HIS A 212 -18.99 -7.18 1.93
C HIS A 212 -18.10 -7.07 3.18
N ALA A 213 -16.78 -7.24 3.05
CA ALA A 213 -15.87 -7.10 4.18
C ALA A 213 -15.89 -5.67 4.76
N TYR A 214 -15.93 -4.66 3.91
CA TYR A 214 -16.01 -3.26 4.34
C TYR A 214 -17.35 -2.94 5.00
N GLU A 215 -18.46 -3.47 4.48
CA GLU A 215 -19.79 -3.31 5.08
C GLU A 215 -19.84 -3.83 6.52
N GLU A 216 -19.26 -5.00 6.78
CA GLU A 216 -19.20 -5.56 8.14
C GLU A 216 -18.36 -4.71 9.09
N VAL A 217 -17.22 -4.18 8.62
CA VAL A 217 -16.38 -3.24 9.39
C VAL A 217 -17.14 -1.94 9.66
N ALA A 218 -17.80 -1.37 8.65
CA ALA A 218 -18.57 -0.14 8.77
C ALA A 218 -19.74 -0.29 9.74
N LYS A 219 -20.47 -1.42 9.72
CA LYS A 219 -21.55 -1.71 10.68
C LYS A 219 -21.04 -1.79 12.11
N LYS A 220 -19.95 -2.53 12.35
CA LYS A 220 -19.33 -2.65 13.69
C LYS A 220 -18.88 -1.29 14.21
N PHE A 221 -18.19 -0.51 13.37
CA PHE A 221 -17.69 0.82 13.72
C PHE A 221 -18.83 1.81 13.97
N ALA A 222 -19.86 1.81 13.12
CA ALA A 222 -21.03 2.67 13.30
C ALA A 222 -21.81 2.34 14.58
N LYS A 223 -21.91 1.05 14.95
CA LYS A 223 -22.50 0.62 16.23
C LYS A 223 -21.70 1.14 17.43
N LEU A 224 -20.37 1.15 17.36
CA LEU A 224 -19.51 1.71 18.41
C LEU A 224 -19.78 3.21 18.64
N LEU A 225 -20.02 3.96 17.56
CA LEU A 225 -20.23 5.43 17.61
C LEU A 225 -21.71 5.85 17.71
N GLY A 226 -22.64 4.90 17.66
CA GLY A 226 -24.08 5.17 17.66
C GLY A 226 -24.52 6.01 16.45
N MET A 227 -23.92 5.79 15.28
CA MET A 227 -24.19 6.53 14.04
C MET A 227 -24.78 5.63 12.94
N ASP A 228 -25.32 6.23 11.89
CA ASP A 228 -25.77 5.50 10.70
C ASP A 228 -24.54 5.02 9.88
N PRO A 229 -24.37 3.69 9.64
CA PRO A 229 -23.27 3.17 8.82
C PRO A 229 -23.30 3.70 7.37
N TRP A 230 -24.44 4.16 6.87
CA TRP A 230 -24.55 4.77 5.55
C TRP A 230 -23.66 6.01 5.39
N LEU A 231 -23.33 6.73 6.47
CA LEU A 231 -22.45 7.90 6.42
C LEU A 231 -21.03 7.58 5.94
N ILE A 232 -20.60 6.32 6.10
CA ILE A 232 -19.26 5.86 5.72
C ILE A 232 -19.26 4.72 4.70
N ASN A 233 -20.39 4.04 4.47
CA ASN A 233 -20.47 2.89 3.58
C ASN A 233 -21.30 3.16 2.31
N PRO A 234 -20.72 3.11 1.09
CA PRO A 234 -21.49 3.11 -0.15
C PRO A 234 -22.36 1.86 -0.27
N MET A 235 -23.58 2.01 -0.79
CA MET A 235 -24.42 0.85 -1.13
C MET A 235 -23.86 0.18 -2.38
N PHE A 236 -23.82 -1.15 -2.39
CA PHE A 236 -23.45 -1.95 -3.56
C PHE A 236 -24.46 -3.09 -3.75
N ALA A 237 -24.61 -3.57 -4.98
CA ALA A 237 -25.47 -4.69 -5.37
C ALA A 237 -24.68 -5.67 -6.23
#